data_AF-A0A484YFI1-F1
#
_entry.id   AF-A0A484YFI1-F1
#
_cell.length_a   1.000
_cell.length_b   1.000
_cell.length_c   1.000
_cell.angle_alpha   90.00
_cell.angle_beta   90.00
_cell.angle_gamma   90.00
#
_symmetry.space_group_name_H-M   'P 1'
#
loop_
_entity.id
_entity.type
_entity.pdbx_description
1 polymer ?
#
loop_
_entity_poly.entity_id
_entity_poly.type
_entity_poly.pdbx_seq_one_letter_code
_entity_poly.pdbx_strand_id
1 'polypeptide(L)'
;MALACGSEQYYLHLFAPEQADLNWENPAVRAELKKVCEFWADRGVDGLRLDVVNLISKDPRFPEDLDGDGRRFYTDGPRAHEFLHEMNRDVFTPRGLMTVGECPPPALSIASDTRH
;
A
#
# COMPACT_ATOMS: atom_id res chain seq x y z
N MET A 1 6.93 -14.67 -4.75
CA MET A 1 8.33 -14.19 -4.94
C MET A 1 8.76 -14.60 -6.33
N ALA A 2 9.09 -13.62 -7.19
CA ALA A 2 9.56 -13.85 -8.54
C ALA A 2 11.00 -13.34 -8.68
N LEU A 3 11.80 -14.03 -9.49
CA LEU A 3 13.21 -13.70 -9.74
C LEU A 3 13.28 -12.44 -10.63
N ALA A 4 14.02 -11.41 -10.19
CA ALA A 4 14.38 -10.32 -11.10
C ALA A 4 15.52 -10.82 -12.02
N CYS A 5 15.27 -10.93 -13.32
CA CYS A 5 16.26 -11.46 -14.27
C CYS A 5 17.54 -10.60 -14.27
N GLY A 6 18.65 -11.13 -13.74
CA GLY A 6 19.99 -10.55 -13.81
C GLY A 6 20.61 -10.13 -12.46
N SER A 7 19.82 -10.04 -11.40
CA SER A 7 20.30 -9.96 -10.02
C SER A 7 19.90 -11.24 -9.29
N GLU A 8 20.73 -11.75 -8.37
CA GLU A 8 20.36 -12.90 -7.50
C GLU A 8 19.34 -12.48 -6.43
N GLN A 9 18.46 -11.53 -6.76
CA GLN A 9 17.50 -10.91 -5.87
C GLN A 9 16.08 -11.20 -6.35
N TYR A 10 15.19 -11.34 -5.39
CA TYR A 10 13.76 -11.43 -5.63
C TYR A 10 13.13 -10.05 -5.49
N TYR A 11 12.05 -9.81 -6.23
CA TYR A 11 11.16 -8.68 -5.95
C TYR A 11 9.85 -9.17 -5.34
N LEU A 12 9.24 -8.28 -4.55
CA LEU A 12 7.95 -8.54 -3.94
C LEU A 12 6.84 -8.28 -4.97
N HIS A 13 5.92 -9.22 -5.08
CA HIS A 13 4.63 -9.06 -5.76
C HIS A 13 3.57 -9.73 -4.88
N LEU A 14 2.63 -8.97 -4.35
CA LEU A 14 1.51 -9.50 -3.57
C LEU A 14 0.41 -10.09 -4.46
N PHE A 15 0.38 -9.68 -5.73
CA PHE A 15 -0.59 -10.11 -6.73
C PHE A 15 0.12 -10.86 -7.87
N ALA A 16 -0.25 -10.58 -9.13
CA ALA A 16 0.37 -11.21 -10.29
C ALA A 16 1.88 -10.86 -10.38
N PRO A 17 2.73 -11.74 -10.95
CA PRO A 17 4.16 -11.48 -11.09
C PRO A 17 4.49 -10.16 -11.81
N GLU A 18 3.64 -9.72 -12.73
CA GLU A 18 3.78 -8.48 -13.48
C GLU A 18 3.48 -7.22 -12.62
N GLN A 19 2.85 -7.40 -11.46
CA GLN A 19 2.48 -6.34 -10.52
C GLN A 19 3.50 -6.25 -9.38
N ALA A 20 4.68 -5.70 -9.67
CA ALA A 20 5.70 -5.46 -8.66
C ALA A 20 5.24 -4.42 -7.62
N ASP A 21 5.42 -4.75 -6.34
CA ASP A 21 5.05 -3.86 -5.25
C ASP A 21 5.96 -2.62 -5.19
N LEU A 22 5.34 -1.44 -5.09
CA LEU A 22 6.07 -0.21 -4.80
C LEU A 22 6.57 -0.19 -3.36
N ASN A 23 7.80 0.28 -3.17
CA ASN A 23 8.38 0.48 -1.85
C ASN A 23 7.99 1.84 -1.28
N TRP A 24 6.96 1.88 -0.43
CA TRP A 24 6.46 3.10 0.22
C TRP A 24 7.41 3.67 1.29
N GLU A 25 8.36 2.88 1.80
CA GLU A 25 9.39 3.40 2.72
C GLU A 25 10.30 4.41 2.01
N ASN A 26 10.46 4.29 0.68
CA ASN A 26 11.24 5.22 -0.11
C ASN A 26 10.48 6.55 -0.32
N PRO A 27 10.96 7.68 0.24
CA PRO A 27 10.28 8.97 0.10
C PRO A 27 10.21 9.46 -1.36
N ALA A 28 11.13 9.04 -2.24
CA ALA A 28 11.05 9.38 -3.65
C ALA A 28 9.84 8.71 -4.33
N VAL A 29 9.53 7.45 -3.99
CA VAL A 29 8.33 6.76 -4.51
C VAL A 29 7.06 7.49 -4.08
N ARG A 30 6.97 7.88 -2.79
CA ARG A 30 5.81 8.64 -2.31
C ARG A 30 5.70 10.02 -2.96
N ALA A 31 6.82 10.69 -3.22
CA ALA A 31 6.83 11.95 -3.95
C ALA A 31 6.30 11.79 -5.40
N GLU A 32 6.68 10.72 -6.10
CA GLU A 32 6.14 10.44 -7.43
C GLU A 32 4.64 10.09 -7.39
N LEU A 33 4.19 9.31 -6.41
CA LEU A 33 2.77 8.99 -6.23
C LEU A 33 1.92 10.25 -5.99
N LYS A 34 2.45 11.22 -5.23
CA LYS A 34 1.81 12.53 -5.07
C LYS A 34 1.65 13.21 -6.42
N LYS A 35 2.73 13.36 -7.20
CA LYS A 35 2.68 13.99 -8.53
C LYS A 35 1.65 13.33 -9.45
N VAL A 36 1.51 12.01 -9.42
CA VAL A 36 0.48 11.30 -10.20
C VAL A 36 -0.92 11.72 -9.76
N CYS A 37 -1.19 11.78 -8.46
CA CYS A 37 -2.49 12.22 -7.93
C CYS A 37 -2.77 13.69 -8.29
N GLU A 38 -1.76 14.56 -8.14
CA GLU A 38 -1.83 15.98 -8.49
C GLU A 38 -2.11 16.18 -9.98
N PHE A 39 -1.42 15.45 -10.85
CA PHE A 39 -1.59 15.52 -12.30
C PHE A 39 -3.03 15.30 -12.74
N TRP A 40 -3.72 14.33 -12.12
CA TRP A 40 -5.11 13.99 -12.44
C TRP A 40 -6.09 14.99 -11.82
N ALA A 41 -5.86 15.39 -10.58
CA ALA A 41 -6.67 16.41 -9.91
C ALA A 41 -6.65 17.75 -10.66
N ASP A 42 -5.47 18.18 -11.11
CA ASP A 42 -5.28 19.42 -11.87
C ASP A 42 -5.95 19.37 -13.26
N ARG A 43 -6.41 18.18 -13.70
CA ARG A 43 -7.19 17.94 -14.93
C ARG A 43 -8.69 17.81 -14.68
N GLY A 44 -9.16 18.05 -13.45
CA GLY A 44 -10.58 18.03 -13.10
C GLY A 44 -11.09 16.66 -12.64
N VAL A 45 -10.23 15.75 -12.19
CA VAL A 45 -10.68 14.54 -11.48
C VAL A 45 -11.07 14.93 -10.05
N ASP A 46 -12.33 14.66 -9.67
CA ASP A 46 -12.89 15.05 -8.37
C ASP A 46 -12.64 14.04 -7.24
N GLY A 47 -12.13 12.85 -7.56
CA GLY A 47 -11.89 11.83 -6.54
C GLY A 47 -11.12 10.61 -7.03
N LEU A 48 -10.60 9.85 -6.06
CA LEU A 48 -9.78 8.67 -6.28
C LEU A 48 -10.31 7.48 -5.48
N ARG A 49 -10.47 6.34 -6.16
CA ARG A 49 -10.64 5.04 -5.51
C ARG A 49 -9.26 4.40 -5.37
N LEU A 50 -8.80 4.23 -4.13
CA LEU A 50 -7.48 3.71 -3.80
C LEU A 50 -7.57 2.18 -3.66
N ASP A 51 -7.06 1.47 -4.66
CA ASP A 51 -7.02 0.00 -4.70
C ASP A 51 -6.09 -0.56 -3.63
N VAL A 52 -6.52 -1.62 -2.93
CA VAL A 52 -5.74 -2.39 -1.94
C VAL A 52 -4.90 -1.54 -0.98
N VAL A 53 -5.44 -0.39 -0.58
CA VAL A 53 -4.65 0.71 0.01
C VAL A 53 -4.15 0.39 1.42
N ASN A 54 -4.78 -0.57 2.09
CA ASN A 54 -4.33 -1.05 3.39
C ASN A 54 -3.08 -1.95 3.30
N LEU A 55 -2.63 -2.34 2.09
CA LEU A 55 -1.47 -3.21 1.91
C LEU A 55 -0.16 -2.44 1.66
N ILE A 56 -0.17 -1.11 1.70
CA ILE A 56 0.96 -0.26 1.28
C ILE A 56 2.17 -0.30 2.24
N SER A 57 1.96 -0.64 3.50
CA SER A 57 3.02 -0.71 4.51
C SER A 57 3.34 -2.17 4.85
N LYS A 58 4.62 -2.53 4.78
CA LYS A 58 5.12 -3.90 5.01
C LYS A 58 5.98 -3.91 6.29
N ASP A 59 6.03 -5.03 6.99
CA ASP A 59 7.04 -5.25 8.03
C ASP A 59 8.44 -5.25 7.39
N PRO A 60 9.32 -4.30 7.74
CA PRO A 60 10.62 -4.15 7.08
C PRO A 60 11.58 -5.31 7.37
N ARG A 61 11.26 -6.18 8.35
CA ARG A 61 12.06 -7.36 8.68
C ARG A 61 11.78 -8.54 7.75
N PHE A 62 10.67 -8.50 7.00
CA PHE A 62 10.20 -9.58 6.14
C PHE A 62 10.27 -10.97 6.81
N PRO A 63 9.63 -11.15 7.99
CA PRO A 63 9.66 -12.42 8.69
C PRO A 63 8.91 -13.50 7.90
N GLU A 64 9.33 -14.75 8.06
CA GLU A 64 8.57 -15.90 7.60
C GLU A 64 7.28 -16.05 8.42
N ASP A 65 6.17 -16.34 7.75
CA ASP A 65 4.90 -16.64 8.40
C ASP A 65 4.74 -18.15 8.59
N LEU A 66 4.84 -18.62 9.83
CA LEU A 66 4.71 -20.05 10.16
C LEU A 66 3.26 -20.48 10.43
N ASP A 67 2.33 -19.54 10.63
CA ASP A 67 0.91 -19.87 10.92
C ASP A 67 -0.08 -19.27 9.91
N GLY A 68 0.40 -18.74 8.79
CA GLY A 68 -0.42 -18.04 7.81
C GLY A 68 0.23 -17.91 6.43
N ASP A 69 -0.32 -17.01 5.62
CA ASP A 69 0.15 -16.72 4.26
C ASP A 69 0.97 -15.41 4.17
N GLY A 70 1.36 -14.85 5.32
CA GLY A 70 2.12 -13.61 5.42
C GLY A 70 1.27 -12.34 5.46
N ARG A 71 -0.05 -12.40 5.22
CA ARG A 71 -0.94 -11.22 5.19
C ARG A 71 -0.86 -10.35 6.44
N ARG A 72 -0.65 -10.96 7.61
CA ARG A 72 -0.49 -10.25 8.89
C ARG A 72 0.69 -9.26 8.91
N PHE A 73 1.66 -9.42 8.02
CA PHE A 73 2.87 -8.58 7.96
C PHE A 73 2.75 -7.40 7.01
N TYR A 74 1.67 -7.29 6.24
CA TYR A 74 1.48 -6.18 5.30
C TYR A 74 0.06 -5.63 5.24
N THR A 75 -0.94 -6.35 5.76
CA THR A 75 -2.31 -5.82 5.87
C THR A 75 -2.40 -4.90 7.07
N ASP A 76 -2.84 -3.66 6.85
CA ASP A 76 -2.87 -2.61 7.88
C ASP A 76 -1.51 -2.41 8.54
N GLY A 77 -0.45 -2.47 7.72
CA GLY A 77 0.94 -2.45 8.19
C GLY A 77 1.30 -1.20 9.01
N PRO A 78 2.47 -1.23 9.68
CA PRO A 78 2.81 -0.33 10.79
C PRO A 78 2.77 1.17 10.44
N ARG A 79 2.96 1.51 9.16
CA ARG A 79 3.00 2.90 8.67
C ARG A 79 1.89 3.21 7.67
N ALA A 80 0.92 2.32 7.46
CA ALA A 80 -0.13 2.52 6.46
C ALA A 80 -0.92 3.82 6.72
N HIS A 81 -1.35 4.04 7.97
CA HIS A 81 -2.04 5.27 8.36
C HIS A 81 -1.14 6.51 8.25
N GLU A 82 0.14 6.41 8.60
CA GLU A 82 1.10 7.51 8.47
C GLU A 82 1.21 7.95 7.00
N PHE A 83 1.39 7.01 6.08
CA PHE A 83 1.48 7.30 4.65
C PHE A 83 0.18 7.87 4.10
N LEU A 84 -0.97 7.36 4.52
CA LEU A 84 -2.26 7.91 4.11
C LEU A 84 -2.50 9.33 4.63
N HIS A 85 -2.09 9.64 5.86
CA HIS A 85 -2.12 10.99 6.39
C HIS A 85 -1.15 11.92 5.63
N GLU A 86 0.03 11.42 5.25
CA GLU A 86 0.98 12.15 4.40
C GLU A 86 0.35 12.52 3.05
N MET A 87 -0.28 11.56 2.36
CA MET A 87 -0.96 11.78 1.08
C MET A 87 -2.17 12.72 1.23
N ASN A 88 -2.94 12.58 2.31
CA ASN A 88 -4.10 13.43 2.56
C ASN A 88 -3.69 14.89 2.79
N ARG A 89 -2.69 15.12 3.65
CA ARG A 89 -2.17 16.45 3.97
C ARG A 89 -1.59 17.13 2.73
N ASP A 90 -0.82 16.39 1.93
CA ASP A 90 -0.04 16.99 0.85
C ASP A 90 -0.84 17.11 -0.45
N VAL A 91 -1.83 16.23 -0.70
CA VAL A 91 -2.54 16.17 -1.99
C VAL A 91 -4.05 16.18 -1.86
N PHE A 92 -4.65 15.24 -1.11
CA PHE A 92 -6.11 15.03 -1.19
C PHE A 92 -6.92 16.21 -0.65
N THR A 93 -6.61 16.66 0.56
CA THR A 93 -7.33 17.77 1.20
C THR A 93 -7.10 19.11 0.48
N PRO A 94 -5.85 19.50 0.12
CA PRO A 94 -5.62 20.75 -0.62
C PRO A 94 -6.35 20.86 -1.96
N ARG A 95 -6.65 19.72 -2.60
CA ARG A 95 -7.32 19.66 -3.91
C ARG A 95 -8.80 19.29 -3.82
N GLY A 96 -9.34 19.14 -2.61
CA GLY A 96 -10.76 18.80 -2.41
C GLY A 96 -11.15 17.43 -2.97
N LEU A 97 -10.21 16.49 -3.07
CA LEU A 97 -10.47 15.16 -3.63
C LEU A 97 -11.32 14.32 -2.66
N MET A 98 -12.39 13.74 -3.18
CA MET A 98 -13.09 12.64 -2.51
C MET A 98 -12.26 11.35 -2.65
N THR A 99 -12.02 10.63 -1.55
CA THR A 99 -11.27 9.37 -1.59
C THR A 99 -12.08 8.23 -0.98
N VAL A 100 -11.99 7.07 -1.61
CA VAL A 100 -12.53 5.81 -1.08
C VAL A 100 -11.46 4.73 -1.18
N GLY A 101 -11.12 4.11 -0.06
CA GLY A 101 -10.18 2.99 -0.01
C GLY A 101 -10.90 1.67 -0.22
N GLU A 102 -10.37 0.82 -1.10
CA GLU A 102 -10.68 -0.60 -1.06
C GLU A 102 -9.67 -1.29 -0.16
N CYS A 103 -10.19 -1.96 0.86
CA CYS A 103 -9.40 -2.61 1.89
C CYS A 103 -9.80 -4.09 1.95
N PRO A 104 -9.01 -4.99 1.34
CA PRO A 104 -9.15 -6.43 1.57
C PRO A 104 -9.13 -6.76 3.06
N PRO A 105 -9.87 -7.79 3.49
CA PRO A 105 -9.92 -8.18 4.89
C PRO A 105 -8.54 -8.67 5.37
N PRO A 106 -8.21 -8.47 6.67
CA PRO A 106 -7.01 -9.04 7.28
C PRO A 106 -7.05 -10.57 7.26
N ALA A 107 -5.90 -11.19 7.52
CA ALA A 107 -5.81 -12.64 7.67
C ALA A 107 -6.85 -13.16 8.69
N LEU A 108 -7.48 -14.29 8.38
CA LEU A 108 -8.54 -14.91 9.20
C LEU A 108 -8.13 -15.15 10.67
N SER A 109 -6.84 -15.28 10.98
CA SER A 109 -6.34 -15.43 12.36
C SER A 109 -6.43 -14.14 13.19
N ILE A 110 -6.43 -12.96 12.58
CA ILE A 110 -6.61 -11.66 13.26
C ILE A 110 -8.10 -11.35 13.45
N ALA A 111 -8.96 -11.84 12.55
CA ALA A 111 -10.41 -11.62 12.62
C ALA A 111 -11.06 -12.26 13.88
N SER A 112 -10.45 -13.29 14.48
CA SER A 112 -10.96 -13.88 15.73
C SER A 112 -10.71 -13.02 16.97
N ASP A 113 -9.75 -12.08 16.92
CA ASP A 113 -9.38 -11.20 18.04
C ASP A 113 -10.16 -9.88 18.07
N THR A 114 -11.04 -9.63 17.10
CA THR A 114 -11.82 -8.37 17.00
C THR A 114 -13.25 -8.47 17.52
N ARG A 115 -13.62 -9.56 18.21
CA ARG A 115 -14.90 -9.65 18.93
C ARG A 115 -14.91 -8.69 20.12
N HIS A 116 -15.42 -7.48 19.86
CA HIS A 116 -16.00 -6.60 20.87
C HIS A 116 -17.30 -7.18 21.41
#